data_AF-A0A257DBK8-F1
#
_entry.id   AF-A0A257DBK8-F1
#
_cell.length_a   1.000
_cell.length_b   1.000
_cell.length_c   1.000
_cell.angle_alpha   90.00
_cell.angle_beta   90.00
_cell.angle_gamma   90.00
#
_symmetry.space_group_name_H-M   'P 1'
#
loop_
_entity.id
_entity.type
_entity.pdbx_description
1 polymer ?
#
loop_
_entity_poly.entity_id
_entity_poly.type
_entity_poly.pdbx_seq_one_letter_code
_entity_poly.pdbx_strand_id
1 'polypeptide(L)'
;MEHVRGLNSGQVATSVLRTGAGFHLLKVVERRDGQVFSVIETHARHILLRPTPQLDQAAIIQQMAEMKAQIVSGATTFEALAKERSEDGSSAQGGDLGWTMPGTFVPEFDDAMAALPIGDVSDPVISRFGVHLIQVLERRQAALDARQEREQARNQLREKKYEEAYAEWNRELRERVYIEMREPPL
;
A
#
# COMPACT_ATOMS: atom_id res chain seq x y z
N MET A 1 -22.93 -3.52 -11.93
CA MET A 1 -23.60 -3.67 -10.63
C MET A 1 -25.05 -3.16 -10.61
N GLU A 2 -25.54 -2.47 -11.65
CA GLU A 2 -26.90 -1.91 -11.68
C GLU A 2 -28.01 -2.97 -11.74
N HIS A 3 -27.76 -4.09 -12.41
CA HIS A 3 -28.77 -5.12 -12.75
C HIS A 3 -29.22 -6.00 -11.57
N VAL A 4 -28.57 -5.87 -10.40
CA VAL A 4 -28.89 -6.62 -9.18
C VAL A 4 -29.29 -5.71 -8.01
N ARG A 5 -29.31 -4.39 -8.22
CA ARG A 5 -29.43 -3.39 -7.14
C ARG A 5 -30.78 -3.41 -6.42
N GLY A 6 -31.84 -3.85 -7.11
CA GLY A 6 -33.20 -4.01 -6.57
C GLY A 6 -33.62 -5.45 -6.27
N LEU A 7 -32.72 -6.42 -6.38
CA LEU A 7 -33.03 -7.83 -6.16
C LEU A 7 -32.82 -8.24 -4.70
N ASN A 8 -33.72 -9.07 -4.19
CA ASN A 8 -33.62 -9.73 -2.89
C ASN A 8 -32.88 -11.07 -2.99
N SER A 9 -32.44 -11.61 -1.85
CA SER A 9 -31.90 -12.97 -1.75
C SER A 9 -32.82 -13.98 -2.45
N GLY A 10 -32.23 -14.82 -3.30
CA GLY A 10 -32.93 -15.82 -4.10
C GLY A 10 -33.44 -15.34 -5.47
N GLN A 11 -33.45 -14.03 -5.75
CA GLN A 11 -34.01 -13.49 -7.00
C GLN A 11 -33.00 -13.47 -8.16
N VAL A 12 -33.51 -13.69 -9.38
CA VAL A 12 -32.76 -13.64 -10.63
C VAL A 12 -33.01 -12.30 -11.32
N ALA A 13 -31.96 -11.72 -11.91
CA ALA A 13 -32.05 -10.50 -12.70
C ALA A 13 -32.98 -10.72 -13.88
N THR A 14 -33.95 -9.81 -14.04
CA THR A 14 -34.97 -9.86 -15.09
C THR A 14 -34.44 -9.48 -16.47
N SER A 15 -33.27 -8.83 -16.52
CA SER A 15 -32.56 -8.52 -17.75
C SER A 15 -31.30 -9.37 -17.91
N VAL A 16 -31.12 -9.94 -19.11
CA VAL A 16 -29.92 -10.68 -19.49
C VAL A 16 -28.79 -9.69 -19.75
N LEU A 17 -27.67 -9.86 -19.04
CA LEU A 17 -26.49 -9.03 -19.24
C LEU A 17 -25.70 -9.54 -20.47
N ARG A 18 -25.48 -8.68 -21.45
CA ARG A 18 -24.56 -8.97 -22.56
C ARG A 18 -23.16 -8.44 -22.27
N THR A 19 -22.15 -9.29 -22.46
CA THR A 19 -20.74 -8.92 -22.42
C THR A 19 -20.04 -9.42 -23.69
N GLY A 20 -18.76 -9.07 -23.88
CA GLY A 20 -17.96 -9.63 -24.98
C GLY A 20 -17.79 -11.15 -24.94
N ALA A 21 -18.04 -11.78 -23.78
CA ALA A 21 -17.98 -13.24 -23.59
C ALA A 21 -19.35 -13.94 -23.78
N GLY A 22 -20.43 -13.19 -24.07
CA GLY A 22 -21.76 -13.75 -24.31
C GLY A 22 -22.84 -13.19 -23.39
N PHE A 23 -23.76 -14.05 -22.95
CA PHE A 23 -24.94 -13.69 -22.16
C PHE A 23 -24.86 -14.23 -20.74
N HIS A 24 -25.20 -13.40 -19.77
CA HIS A 24 -25.18 -13.77 -18.35
C HIS A 24 -26.54 -13.51 -17.70
N LEU A 25 -27.02 -14.49 -16.94
CA LEU A 25 -28.12 -14.35 -15.98
C LEU A 25 -27.52 -14.33 -14.57
N LEU A 26 -27.89 -13.33 -13.78
CA LEU A 26 -27.37 -13.16 -12.42
C LEU A 26 -28.45 -13.54 -11.41
N LYS A 27 -28.13 -14.37 -10.43
CA LYS A 27 -29.00 -14.68 -9.29
C LYS A 27 -28.35 -14.17 -8.01
N VAL A 28 -29.08 -13.40 -7.20
CA VAL A 28 -28.65 -13.06 -5.85
C VAL A 28 -28.83 -14.32 -4.99
N VAL A 29 -27.74 -14.93 -4.55
CA VAL A 29 -27.79 -16.14 -3.71
C VAL A 29 -28.12 -15.76 -2.27
N GLU A 30 -27.47 -14.72 -1.76
CA GLU A 30 -27.62 -14.24 -0.39
C GLU A 30 -27.34 -12.72 -0.39
N ARG A 31 -28.06 -11.99 0.46
CA ARG A 31 -27.83 -10.58 0.77
C ARG A 31 -27.66 -10.47 2.27
N ARG A 32 -26.44 -10.14 2.71
CA ARG A 32 -26.19 -9.77 4.10
C ARG A 32 -26.36 -8.27 4.21
N ASP A 33 -27.49 -7.84 4.73
CA ASP A 33 -27.66 -6.45 5.14
C ASP A 33 -26.92 -6.24 6.47
N GLY A 34 -25.99 -5.28 6.50
CA GLY A 34 -25.55 -4.65 7.75
C GLY A 34 -24.43 -5.32 8.54
N GLN A 35 -23.47 -6.00 7.91
CA GLN A 35 -22.16 -6.08 8.55
C GLN A 35 -21.45 -4.76 8.29
N VAL A 36 -21.41 -3.88 9.30
CA VAL A 36 -20.58 -2.67 9.22
C VAL A 36 -19.14 -3.16 9.14
N PHE A 37 -18.59 -3.15 7.92
CA PHE A 37 -17.18 -3.43 7.72
C PHE A 37 -16.41 -2.31 8.38
N SER A 38 -15.75 -2.61 9.49
CA SER A 38 -14.87 -1.67 10.14
C SER A 38 -13.43 -2.00 9.83
N VAL A 39 -12.62 -0.97 9.58
CA VAL A 39 -11.17 -1.09 9.48
C VAL A 39 -10.52 -0.26 10.57
N ILE A 40 -9.26 -0.56 10.86
CA ILE A 40 -8.41 0.32 11.66
C ILE A 40 -7.77 1.31 10.70
N GLU A 41 -8.18 2.57 10.77
CA GLU A 41 -7.46 3.66 10.13
C GLU A 41 -6.27 4.07 11.00
N THR A 42 -5.15 4.35 10.34
CA THR A 42 -3.92 4.81 11.00
C THR A 42 -3.58 6.20 10.49
N HIS A 43 -3.41 7.16 11.40
CA HIS A 43 -2.80 8.45 11.08
C HIS A 43 -1.30 8.29 11.22
N ALA A 44 -0.59 8.49 10.11
CA ALA A 44 0.85 8.29 10.06
C ALA A 44 1.54 9.41 9.28
N ARG A 45 2.84 9.52 9.49
CA ARG A 45 3.74 10.33 8.67
C ARG A 45 4.96 9.54 8.26
N HIS A 46 5.59 9.95 7.17
CA HIS A 46 6.79 9.26 6.65
C HIS A 46 7.87 10.18 6.10
N ILE A 47 9.08 9.65 6.00
CA ILE A 47 10.21 10.24 5.26
C ILE A 47 10.64 9.22 4.21
N LEU A 48 10.74 9.65 2.96
CA LEU A 48 11.16 8.81 1.84
C LEU A 48 12.50 9.32 1.27
N LEU A 49 13.46 8.41 1.08
CA LEU A 49 14.66 8.64 0.28
C LEU A 49 14.76 7.60 -0.83
N ARG A 50 15.04 8.04 -2.07
CA ARG A 50 15.17 7.15 -3.21
C ARG A 50 16.64 6.89 -3.57
N PRO A 51 17.01 5.65 -3.93
CA PRO A 51 18.32 5.36 -4.47
C PRO A 51 18.62 6.19 -5.72
N THR A 52 19.85 6.69 -5.82
CA THR A 52 20.37 7.36 -7.01
C THR A 52 21.66 6.67 -7.45
N PRO A 53 22.18 6.91 -8.66
CA PRO A 53 23.47 6.35 -9.08
C PRO A 53 24.64 6.72 -8.14
N GLN A 54 24.51 7.82 -7.40
CA GLN A 54 25.51 8.32 -6.46
C GLN A 54 25.25 7.84 -5.02
N LEU A 55 24.02 7.42 -4.71
CA LEU A 55 23.61 7.03 -3.36
C LEU A 55 22.88 5.70 -3.40
N ASP A 56 23.59 4.65 -2.99
CA ASP A 56 23.06 3.30 -2.95
C ASP A 56 22.08 3.10 -1.77
N GLN A 57 21.34 2.00 -1.83
CA GLN A 57 20.33 1.68 -0.82
C GLN A 57 20.95 1.48 0.58
N ALA A 58 22.18 0.95 0.67
CA ALA A 58 22.84 0.71 1.94
C ALA A 58 23.17 2.04 2.65
N ALA A 59 23.68 3.01 1.91
CA ALA A 59 23.94 4.35 2.41
C ALA A 59 22.64 5.06 2.84
N ILE A 60 21.55 4.88 2.08
CA ILE A 60 20.23 5.42 2.48
C ILE A 60 19.74 4.80 3.79
N ILE A 61 19.89 3.48 3.96
CA ILE A 61 19.50 2.81 5.21
C ILE A 61 20.28 3.37 6.40
N GLN A 62 21.59 3.64 6.24
CA GLN A 62 22.38 4.27 7.29
C GLN A 62 21.89 5.69 7.60
N GLN A 63 21.64 6.51 6.57
CA GLN A 63 21.09 7.86 6.77
C GLN A 63 19.72 7.84 7.46
N MET A 64 18.85 6.89 7.12
CA MET A 64 17.57 6.71 7.78
C MET A 64 17.74 6.29 9.25
N ALA A 65 18.68 5.40 9.56
CA ALA A 65 18.98 5.02 10.94
C ALA A 65 19.49 6.20 11.77
N GLU A 66 20.35 7.05 11.20
CA GLU A 66 20.83 8.28 11.84
C GLU A 66 19.69 9.28 12.09
N MET A 67 18.83 9.51 11.09
CA MET A 67 17.65 10.35 11.23
C MET A 67 16.71 9.85 12.33
N LYS A 68 16.44 8.53 12.38
CA LYS A 68 15.69 7.92 13.48
C LYS A 68 16.32 8.23 14.83
N ALA A 69 17.64 8.05 14.98
CA ALA A 69 18.33 8.32 16.24
C ALA A 69 18.21 9.80 16.67
N GLN A 70 18.28 10.74 15.73
CA GLN A 70 18.09 12.16 16.00
C GLN A 70 16.65 12.48 16.45
N ILE A 71 15.65 11.81 15.87
CA ILE A 71 14.24 11.98 16.25
C ILE A 71 14.00 11.41 17.65
N VAL A 72 14.47 10.18 17.91
CA VAL A 72 14.25 9.49 19.19
C VAL A 72 15.01 10.16 20.34
N SER A 73 16.19 10.72 20.08
CA SER A 73 16.94 11.50 21.08
C SER A 73 16.37 12.90 21.33
N GLY A 74 15.42 13.36 20.50
CA GLY A 74 14.86 14.71 20.57
C GLY A 74 15.79 15.81 20.05
N ALA A 75 16.87 15.46 19.35
CA ALA A 75 17.77 16.43 18.73
C ALA A 75 17.10 17.23 17.60
N THR A 76 16.11 16.62 16.94
CA THR A 76 15.25 17.26 15.94
C THR A 76 13.86 16.63 15.97
N THR A 77 12.93 17.22 15.21
CA THR A 77 11.58 16.66 15.04
C THR A 77 11.47 15.89 13.74
N PHE A 78 10.59 14.88 13.72
CA PHE A 78 10.27 14.16 12.49
C PHE A 78 9.79 15.10 11.38
N GLU A 79 8.94 16.07 11.73
CA GLU A 79 8.41 17.06 10.78
C GLU A 79 9.52 17.90 10.13
N ALA A 80 10.52 18.33 10.91
CA ALA A 80 11.64 19.10 10.39
C ALA A 80 12.46 18.28 9.38
N LEU A 81 12.81 17.04 9.75
CA LEU A 81 13.54 16.15 8.84
C LEU A 81 12.72 15.78 7.60
N ALA A 82 11.41 15.58 7.75
CA ALA A 82 10.55 15.30 6.60
C ALA A 82 10.51 16.49 5.62
N LYS A 83 10.41 17.71 6.11
CA LYS A 83 10.44 18.93 5.28
C LYS A 83 11.78 19.14 4.59
N GLU A 84 12.88 18.78 5.26
CA GLU A 84 14.23 19.00 4.75
C GLU A 84 14.68 17.89 3.79
N ARG A 85 14.36 16.63 4.10
CA ARG A 85 14.99 15.45 3.48
C ARG A 85 14.03 14.56 2.71
N SER A 86 12.73 14.57 3.01
CA SER A 86 11.81 13.65 2.36
C SER A 86 11.62 14.01 0.89
N GLU A 87 11.75 13.03 0.01
CA GLU A 87 11.52 13.16 -1.42
C GLU A 87 10.09 12.80 -1.83
N ASP A 88 9.19 12.63 -0.86
CA ASP A 88 7.77 12.43 -1.08
C ASP A 88 6.98 13.74 -1.17
N GLY A 89 5.80 13.72 -1.81
CA GLY A 89 4.92 14.88 -1.93
C GLY A 89 4.37 15.41 -0.59
N SER A 90 4.34 14.57 0.45
CA SER A 90 3.97 14.98 1.82
C SER A 90 5.05 15.76 2.56
N SER A 91 6.27 15.90 2.01
CA SER A 91 7.42 16.54 2.66
C SER A 91 7.09 17.94 3.21
N ALA A 92 6.44 18.79 2.40
CA ALA A 92 6.04 20.14 2.80
C ALA A 92 5.08 20.19 4.01
N GLN A 93 4.35 19.10 4.26
CA GLN A 93 3.44 18.92 5.38
C GLN A 93 4.06 18.10 6.52
N GLY A 94 5.40 18.02 6.58
CA GLY A 94 6.07 17.26 7.63
C GLY A 94 5.99 15.74 7.45
N GLY A 95 5.73 15.28 6.22
CA GLY A 95 5.55 13.87 5.92
C GLY A 95 4.17 13.33 6.23
N ASP A 96 3.20 14.18 6.59
CA ASP A 96 1.85 13.75 6.98
C ASP A 96 1.10 13.07 5.84
N LEU A 97 0.63 11.85 6.09
CA LEU A 97 -0.15 11.03 5.15
C LEU A 97 -1.66 11.09 5.44
N GLY A 98 -2.06 11.75 6.54
CA GLY A 98 -3.43 11.75 7.02
C GLY A 98 -3.90 10.39 7.51
N TRP A 99 -5.22 10.20 7.55
CA TRP A 99 -5.84 8.91 7.91
C TRP A 99 -5.81 7.96 6.74
N THR A 100 -5.20 6.80 6.96
CA THR A 100 -4.97 5.79 5.92
C THR A 100 -5.61 4.48 6.30
N MET A 101 -6.13 3.75 5.31
CA MET A 101 -6.75 2.45 5.51
C MET A 101 -5.77 1.33 5.12
N PRO A 102 -5.92 0.10 5.67
CA PRO A 102 -5.13 -1.04 5.22
C PRO A 102 -5.28 -1.30 3.73
N GLY A 103 -4.17 -1.58 3.04
CA GLY A 103 -4.11 -1.74 1.58
C GLY A 103 -4.04 -0.42 0.81
N THR A 104 -3.79 0.72 1.49
CA THR A 104 -3.56 2.01 0.83
C THR A 104 -2.14 2.07 0.26
N PHE A 105 -1.17 1.54 1.00
CA PHE A 105 0.24 1.52 0.61
C PHE A 105 0.67 0.14 0.12
N VAL A 106 1.96 0.03 -0.19
CA VAL A 106 2.58 -1.26 -0.53
C VAL A 106 2.67 -2.16 0.69
N PRO A 107 2.64 -3.49 0.52
CA PRO A 107 2.60 -4.43 1.64
C PRO A 107 3.70 -4.19 2.68
N GLU A 108 4.93 -3.90 2.24
CA GLU A 108 6.07 -3.69 3.14
C GLU A 108 5.88 -2.47 4.05
N PHE A 109 5.22 -1.42 3.54
CA PHE A 109 4.91 -0.22 4.29
C PHE A 109 3.74 -0.45 5.25
N ASP A 110 2.66 -1.07 4.76
CA ASP A 110 1.46 -1.35 5.57
C ASP A 110 1.79 -2.29 6.75
N ASP A 111 2.60 -3.32 6.51
CA ASP A 111 3.01 -4.28 7.55
C ASP A 111 3.86 -3.60 8.63
N ALA A 112 4.84 -2.79 8.22
CA ALA A 112 5.67 -2.03 9.15
C ALA A 112 4.85 -1.01 9.96
N MET A 113 3.94 -0.29 9.30
CA MET A 113 3.04 0.66 9.94
C MET A 113 2.08 -0.04 10.92
N ALA A 114 1.57 -1.23 10.60
CA ALA A 114 0.68 -2.00 11.46
C ALA A 114 1.40 -2.54 12.69
N ALA A 115 2.66 -2.96 12.56
CA ALA A 115 3.49 -3.47 13.66
C ALA A 115 3.98 -2.38 14.62
N LEU A 116 4.03 -1.12 14.18
CA LEU A 116 4.60 -0.02 14.96
C LEU A 116 3.68 0.43 16.11
N PRO A 117 4.19 0.65 17.33
CA PRO A 117 3.42 1.30 18.39
C PRO A 117 3.06 2.76 18.05
N ILE A 118 1.99 3.27 18.65
CA ILE A 118 1.63 4.68 18.52
C ILE A 118 2.72 5.55 19.17
N GLY A 119 3.20 6.55 18.45
CA GLY A 119 4.28 7.46 18.87
C GLY A 119 5.67 7.04 18.39
N ASP A 120 5.88 5.76 18.10
CA ASP A 120 7.19 5.21 17.75
C ASP A 120 7.56 5.48 16.29
N VAL A 121 8.87 5.45 16.03
CA VAL A 121 9.47 5.57 14.68
C VAL A 121 10.01 4.20 14.25
N SER A 122 9.64 3.76 13.05
CA SER A 122 10.04 2.47 12.49
C SER A 122 11.56 2.40 12.28
N ASP A 123 12.08 1.19 12.10
CA ASP A 123 13.36 1.01 11.39
C ASP A 123 13.21 1.38 9.90
N PRO A 124 14.31 1.53 9.15
CA PRO A 124 14.24 1.82 7.71
C PRO A 124 13.49 0.71 6.95
N VAL A 125 12.36 1.05 6.33
CA VAL A 125 11.49 0.14 5.58
C VAL A 125 11.80 0.26 4.10
N ILE A 126 12.15 -0.85 3.44
CA ILE A 126 12.49 -0.86 2.02
C ILE A 126 11.24 -1.21 1.21
N SER A 127 11.04 -0.50 0.10
CA SER A 127 9.99 -0.79 -0.86
C SER A 127 10.45 -0.52 -2.29
N ARG A 128 9.60 -0.85 -3.27
CA ARG A 128 9.80 -0.46 -4.67
C ARG A 128 9.91 1.06 -4.91
N PHE A 129 9.52 1.90 -3.96
CA PHE A 129 9.60 3.36 -4.07
C PHE A 129 10.85 3.98 -3.44
N GLY A 130 11.66 3.19 -2.72
CA GLY A 130 12.80 3.67 -1.94
C GLY A 130 12.73 3.17 -0.49
N VAL A 131 13.47 3.85 0.39
CA VAL A 131 13.53 3.54 1.81
C VAL A 131 12.70 4.56 2.58
N HIS A 132 11.96 4.09 3.57
CA HIS A 132 11.02 4.87 4.36
C HIS A 132 11.37 4.84 5.85
N LEU A 133 11.16 5.95 6.55
CA LEU A 133 10.90 5.96 7.99
C LEU A 133 9.42 6.27 8.21
N ILE A 134 8.78 5.55 9.11
CA ILE A 134 7.36 5.68 9.39
C ILE A 134 7.19 6.06 10.86
N GLN A 135 6.25 6.96 11.15
CA GLN A 135 5.78 7.21 12.51
C GLN A 135 4.26 7.15 12.56
N VAL A 136 3.74 6.34 13.49
CA VAL A 136 2.30 6.25 13.75
C VAL A 136 1.93 7.29 14.79
N LEU A 137 0.99 8.17 14.45
CA LEU A 137 0.51 9.23 15.33
C LEU A 137 -0.72 8.78 16.10
N GLU A 138 -1.67 8.14 15.41
CA GLU A 138 -2.93 7.70 16.00
C GLU A 138 -3.52 6.48 15.27
N ARG A 139 -4.44 5.78 15.94
CA ARG A 139 -5.26 4.73 15.34
C ARG A 139 -6.71 4.89 15.75
N ARG A 140 -7.63 4.63 14.83
CA ARG A 140 -9.07 4.62 15.11
C ARG A 140 -9.79 3.52 14.35
N GLN A 141 -10.86 3.01 14.92
CA GLN A 141 -11.77 2.13 14.21
C GLN A 141 -12.75 3.00 13.39
N ALA A 142 -12.81 2.78 12.09
CA ALA A 142 -13.69 3.49 11.18
C ALA A 142 -14.62 2.50 10.48
N ALA A 143 -15.91 2.82 10.46
CA ALA A 143 -16.89 2.11 9.65
C ALA A 143 -16.72 2.52 8.19
N LEU A 144 -16.63 1.55 7.29
CA LEU A 144 -16.57 1.80 5.86
C LEU A 144 -17.97 1.96 5.29
N ASP A 145 -18.14 2.96 4.43
CA ASP A 145 -19.27 3.00 3.51
C ASP A 145 -19.04 2.06 2.31
N ALA A 146 -20.11 1.84 1.54
CA ALA A 146 -20.08 0.94 0.38
C ALA A 146 -19.13 1.42 -0.75
N ARG A 147 -18.72 2.69 -0.76
CA ARG A 147 -17.73 3.20 -1.71
C ARG A 147 -16.32 2.88 -1.22
N GLN A 148 -16.02 3.14 0.04
CA GLN A 148 -14.73 2.85 0.65
C GLN A 148 -14.43 1.35 0.64
N GLU A 149 -15.43 0.50 0.92
CA GLU A 149 -15.30 -0.95 0.81
C GLU A 149 -14.87 -1.39 -0.61
N ARG A 150 -15.48 -0.78 -1.64
CA ARG A 150 -15.12 -1.06 -3.05
C ARG A 150 -13.72 -0.55 -3.39
N GLU A 151 -13.34 0.61 -2.87
CA GLU A 151 -12.00 1.17 -3.07
C GLU A 151 -10.94 0.26 -2.42
N GLN A 152 -11.18 -0.25 -1.21
CA GLN A 152 -10.31 -1.22 -0.54
C GLN A 152 -10.18 -2.51 -1.36
N ALA A 153 -11.29 -3.11 -1.79
CA ALA A 153 -11.27 -4.32 -2.60
C ALA A 153 -10.53 -4.11 -3.94
N ARG A 154 -10.70 -2.93 -4.56
CA ARG A 154 -9.98 -2.55 -5.78
C ARG A 154 -8.48 -2.41 -5.54
N ASN A 155 -8.07 -1.80 -4.42
CA ASN A 155 -6.65 -1.64 -4.10
C ASN A 155 -5.97 -2.99 -3.88
N GLN A 156 -6.61 -3.90 -3.14
CA GLN A 156 -6.12 -5.27 -2.94
C GLN A 156 -5.98 -6.03 -4.27
N LEU A 157 -6.99 -5.94 -5.14
CA LEU A 157 -6.93 -6.57 -6.46
C LEU A 157 -5.82 -5.96 -7.33
N ARG A 158 -5.63 -4.64 -7.27
CA ARG A 158 -4.57 -3.94 -8.01
C ARG A 158 -3.20 -4.42 -7.58
N GLU A 159 -2.94 -4.54 -6.28
CA GLU A 159 -1.64 -4.99 -5.77
C GLU A 159 -1.36 -6.43 -6.19
N LYS A 160 -2.34 -7.34 -6.02
CA LYS A 160 -2.23 -8.71 -6.51
C LYS A 160 -1.91 -8.79 -8.01
N LYS A 161 -2.58 -7.96 -8.82
CA LYS A 161 -2.33 -7.89 -10.26
C LYS A 161 -0.96 -7.31 -10.60
N TYR A 162 -0.47 -6.37 -9.80
CA TYR A 162 0.89 -5.84 -9.95
C TYR A 162 1.93 -6.92 -9.70
N GLU A 163 1.81 -7.68 -8.61
CA GLU A 163 2.72 -8.78 -8.28
C GLU A 163 2.74 -9.86 -9.38
N GLU A 164 1.56 -10.30 -9.84
CA GLU A 164 1.43 -11.29 -10.92
C GLU A 164 2.12 -10.80 -12.21
N ALA A 165 1.82 -9.57 -12.64
CA ALA A 165 2.37 -9.00 -13.87
C ALA A 165 3.88 -8.75 -13.76
N TYR A 166 4.38 -8.31 -12.61
CA TYR A 166 5.80 -8.08 -12.38
C TYR A 166 6.61 -9.38 -12.42
N ALA A 167 6.08 -10.44 -11.79
CA ALA A 167 6.70 -11.77 -11.83
C ALA A 167 6.77 -12.34 -13.25
N GLU A 168 5.68 -12.21 -14.02
CA GLU A 168 5.62 -12.61 -15.42
C GLU A 168 6.60 -11.81 -16.28
N TRP A 169 6.62 -10.48 -16.15
CA TRP A 169 7.54 -9.61 -16.89
C TRP A 169 9.01 -9.96 -16.62
N ASN A 170 9.37 -10.22 -15.36
CA ASN A 170 10.73 -10.64 -15.00
C ASN A 170 11.11 -12.00 -15.60
N ARG A 171 10.16 -12.95 -15.66
CA ARG A 171 10.38 -14.25 -16.33
C ARG A 171 10.66 -14.04 -17.82
N GLU A 172 9.83 -13.27 -18.52
CA GLU A 172 10.03 -12.99 -19.94
C GLU A 172 11.33 -12.24 -20.25
N LEU A 173 11.75 -11.31 -19.38
CA LEU A 173 13.02 -10.62 -19.53
C LEU A 173 14.19 -11.60 -19.44
N ARG A 174 14.17 -12.52 -18.49
CA ARG A 174 15.20 -13.56 -18.35
C ARG A 174 15.26 -14.51 -19.54
N GLU A 175 14.13 -14.80 -20.17
CA GLU A 175 14.06 -15.65 -21.38
C GLU A 175 14.59 -14.95 -22.64
N ARG A 176 14.45 -13.62 -22.73
CA ARG A 176 14.84 -12.83 -23.92
C ARG A 176 16.26 -12.28 -23.87
N VAL A 177 16.91 -12.29 -22.71
CA VAL A 177 18.25 -11.72 -22.54
C VAL A 177 19.27 -12.85 -22.49
N TYR A 178 20.34 -12.74 -23.29
CA TYR A 178 21.51 -13.62 -23.18
C TYR A 178 22.28 -13.28 -21.91
N ILE A 179 22.24 -14.16 -20.91
CA ILE A 179 22.96 -14.02 -19.65
C ILE A 179 24.27 -14.82 -19.76
N GLU A 180 25.40 -14.13 -19.87
CA GLU A 180 26.72 -14.74 -19.74
C GLU A 180 27.15 -14.72 -18.26
N MET A 181 27.14 -15.87 -17.60
CA MET A 181 27.68 -15.99 -16.24
C MET A 181 29.19 -16.21 -16.29
N ARG A 182 29.96 -15.17 -15.96
CA ARG A 182 31.43 -15.23 -15.93
C ARG A 182 31.99 -16.05 -14.76
N GLU A 183 31.20 -16.19 -13.69
CA GLU A 183 31.49 -17.08 -12.55
C GLU A 183 30.22 -17.87 -12.20
N PRO A 184 30.33 -19.18 -11.92
CA PRO A 184 29.18 -20.00 -11.54
C PRO A 184 28.67 -19.59 -10.14
N PRO A 185 27.37 -19.73 -9.86
CA PRO A 185 26.83 -19.48 -8.53
C PRO A 185 27.42 -20.47 -7.51
N LEU A 186 27.73 -19.96 -6.31
CA LEU A 186 28.26 -20.70 -5.15
C LEU A 186 27.28 -21.77 -4.66
#